data_AF-R1BX35-F1
#
_entry.id   AF-R1BX35-F1
#
_cell.length_a   1.000
_cell.length_b   1.000
_cell.length_c   1.000
_cell.angle_alpha   90.00
_cell.angle_beta   90.00
_cell.angle_gamma   90.00
#
_symmetry.space_group_name_H-M   'P 1'
#
loop_
_entity.id
_entity.type
_entity.pdbx_description
1 polymer ?
#
loop_
_entity_poly.entity_id
_entity_poly.type
_entity_poly.pdbx_seq_one_letter_code
_entity_poly.pdbx_strand_id
1 'polypeptide(L)'
;MAVGAQLAAHGRAAVVSQASTRADGSDTPDAVEDRCWICYEGPRDAVLLECGHGGICVACARRVFKKRGRLCPMCRQPVSQMVQLQLGDGHGSELEMPRGSIVPVRPAELPENWLNG
;
A
#
# COMPACT_ATOMS: atom_id res chain seq x y z
N MET A 1 47.99 52.92 -15.93
CA MET A 1 47.00 52.67 -14.86
C MET A 1 45.72 53.42 -15.23
N ALA A 2 44.89 52.83 -16.11
CA ALA A 2 43.68 53.46 -16.63
C ALA A 2 42.46 52.70 -16.09
N VAL A 3 41.63 53.42 -15.35
CA VAL A 3 40.35 52.99 -14.79
C VAL A 3 39.33 52.85 -15.91
N GLY A 4 38.96 51.60 -16.23
CA GLY A 4 37.91 51.27 -17.18
C GLY A 4 36.56 51.14 -16.48
N ALA A 5 35.61 51.98 -16.89
CA ALA A 5 34.23 52.01 -16.44
C ALA A 5 33.42 50.82 -16.98
N GLN A 6 32.55 50.25 -16.13
CA GLN A 6 31.41 49.48 -16.60
C GLN A 6 30.16 49.88 -15.81
N LEU A 7 29.31 50.67 -16.47
CA LEU A 7 27.91 50.90 -16.13
C LEU A 7 27.06 49.75 -16.69
N ALA A 8 26.15 49.20 -15.88
CA ALA A 8 24.74 48.92 -16.23
C ALA A 8 24.08 48.07 -15.13
N ALA A 9 23.17 48.72 -14.40
CA ALA A 9 22.15 48.08 -13.59
C ALA A 9 21.22 47.24 -14.47
N HIS A 10 20.71 46.12 -13.95
CA HIS A 10 19.28 45.74 -14.03
C HIS A 10 19.01 44.63 -13.00
N GLY A 11 18.52 45.05 -11.83
CA GLY A 11 18.07 44.15 -10.77
C GLY A 11 16.82 43.37 -11.18
N ARG A 12 16.83 42.07 -10.91
CA ARG A 12 15.65 41.23 -10.97
C ARG A 12 15.20 40.99 -9.54
N ALA A 13 14.17 41.70 -9.12
CA ALA A 13 13.54 41.50 -7.82
C ALA A 13 13.08 40.04 -7.71
N ALA A 14 13.60 39.33 -6.71
CA ALA A 14 13.08 38.04 -6.31
C ALA A 14 11.67 38.25 -5.76
N VAL A 15 10.64 37.82 -6.49
CA VAL A 15 9.29 37.72 -5.94
C VAL A 15 9.26 36.49 -5.03
N VAL A 16 9.35 36.72 -3.73
CA VAL A 16 9.01 35.72 -2.72
C VAL A 16 7.50 35.50 -2.78
N SER A 17 7.07 34.44 -3.48
CA SER A 17 5.67 34.02 -3.45
C SER A 17 5.41 33.33 -2.12
N GLN A 18 4.57 33.98 -1.33
CA GLN A 18 4.14 33.55 0.00
C GLN A 18 3.39 32.23 -0.05
N ALA A 19 3.39 31.58 1.12
CA ALA A 19 2.81 30.30 1.48
C ALA A 19 1.48 29.90 0.80
N SER A 20 1.41 28.63 0.43
CA SER A 20 0.16 27.88 0.46
C SER A 20 0.43 26.57 1.19
N THR A 21 0.36 26.63 2.52
CA THR A 21 0.11 25.44 3.33
C THR A 21 -1.31 24.98 3.03
N ARG A 22 -1.48 24.10 2.03
CA ARG A 22 -2.61 23.20 2.06
C ARG A 22 -2.19 22.02 2.93
N ALA A 23 -2.47 22.16 4.21
CA ALA A 23 -2.56 21.03 5.11
C ALA A 23 -3.74 20.17 4.61
N ASP A 24 -3.45 19.23 3.72
CA ASP A 24 -4.33 18.08 3.50
C ASP A 24 -3.95 17.02 4.54
N GLY A 25 -4.23 17.37 5.79
CA GLY A 25 -4.12 16.45 6.92
C GLY A 25 -5.46 15.77 7.12
N SER A 26 -5.88 14.94 6.19
CA SER A 26 -6.83 13.88 6.50
C SER A 26 -6.05 12.76 7.20
N ASP A 27 -5.66 13.03 8.43
CA ASP A 27 -5.15 12.02 9.36
C ASP A 27 -6.38 11.26 9.87
N THR A 28 -7.00 10.47 8.98
CA THR A 28 -7.84 9.37 9.44
C THR A 28 -6.90 8.29 9.97
N PRO A 29 -6.98 7.91 11.26
CA PRO A 29 -6.08 6.92 11.86
C PRO A 29 -6.12 5.54 11.18
N ASP A 30 -7.06 5.31 10.26
CA ASP A 30 -7.25 4.05 9.55
C ASP A 30 -6.27 3.84 8.37
N ALA A 31 -5.73 4.89 7.76
CA ALA A 31 -4.87 4.77 6.56
C ALA A 31 -3.45 4.23 6.88
N VAL A 32 -3.06 4.20 8.15
CA VAL A 32 -1.77 3.62 8.59
C VAL A 32 -1.88 2.13 8.80
N GLU A 33 -3.05 1.64 9.19
CA GLU A 33 -3.28 0.23 9.48
C GLU A 33 -3.31 -0.64 8.21
N ASP A 34 -3.69 -0.07 7.07
CA ASP A 34 -3.84 -0.77 5.78
C ASP A 34 -2.57 -0.83 4.92
N ARG A 35 -1.40 -0.53 5.51
CA ARG A 35 -0.11 -0.60 4.80
C ARG A 35 0.60 -1.92 4.96
N CYS A 36 1.26 -2.35 3.90
CA CYS A 36 2.14 -3.52 3.84
C CYS A 36 3.11 -3.54 5.04
N TRP A 37 3.08 -4.58 5.87
CA TRP A 37 3.96 -4.63 7.06
C TRP A 37 5.45 -4.81 6.72
N ILE A 38 5.80 -5.15 5.47
CA ILE A 38 7.20 -5.27 5.03
C ILE A 38 7.80 -3.92 4.67
N CYS A 39 7.07 -3.09 3.91
CA CYS A 39 7.61 -1.81 3.40
C CYS A 39 6.94 -0.56 4.00
N TYR A 40 5.83 -0.73 4.72
CA TYR A 40 5.04 0.34 5.36
C TYR A 40 4.56 1.45 4.39
N GLU A 41 4.52 1.14 3.10
CA GLU A 41 4.24 2.11 2.03
C GLU A 41 3.05 1.66 1.17
N GLY A 42 3.16 0.51 0.48
CA GLY A 42 2.10 0.02 -0.41
C GLY A 42 0.91 -0.58 0.35
N PRO A 43 -0.26 -0.73 -0.32
CA PRO A 43 -1.46 -1.30 0.29
C PRO A 43 -1.28 -2.79 0.64
N ARG A 44 -2.08 -3.31 1.58
CA ARG A 44 -2.14 -4.75 1.90
C ARG A 44 -2.95 -5.53 0.86
N ASP A 45 -2.56 -5.45 -0.40
CA ASP A 45 -3.32 -5.95 -1.54
C ASP A 45 -2.84 -7.31 -2.07
N ALA A 46 -2.01 -8.06 -1.34
CA ALA A 46 -1.55 -9.37 -1.77
C ALA A 46 -1.68 -10.46 -0.70
N VAL A 47 -2.12 -11.64 -1.14
CA VAL A 47 -2.20 -12.89 -0.36
C VAL A 47 -1.31 -13.93 -1.02
N LEU A 48 -0.47 -14.59 -0.21
CA LEU A 48 0.33 -15.73 -0.66
C LEU A 48 -0.52 -17.00 -0.57
N LEU A 49 -0.60 -17.77 -1.67
CA LEU A 49 -1.34 -19.02 -1.70
C LEU A 49 -0.58 -20.11 -0.91
N GLU A 50 -1.14 -21.32 -0.84
CA GLU A 50 -0.69 -22.46 -0.02
C GLU A 50 -0.80 -22.27 1.51
N CYS A 51 -0.52 -21.07 2.01
CA CYS A 51 -0.61 -20.72 3.44
C CYS A 51 -1.63 -19.64 3.76
N GLY A 52 -2.14 -18.90 2.77
CA GLY A 52 -3.20 -17.89 2.95
C GLY A 52 -2.77 -16.59 3.66
N HIS A 53 -1.49 -16.44 4.02
CA HIS A 53 -1.02 -15.24 4.71
C HIS A 53 -0.93 -14.05 3.74
N GLY A 54 -1.53 -12.92 4.13
CA GLY A 54 -1.48 -11.65 3.42
C GLY A 54 -0.84 -10.53 4.24
N GLY A 55 -1.38 -9.31 4.09
CA GLY A 55 -0.88 -8.13 4.79
C GLY A 55 0.35 -7.50 4.13
N ILE A 56 0.67 -7.89 2.90
CA ILE A 56 1.79 -7.34 2.13
C ILE A 56 1.29 -6.77 0.82
N CYS A 57 2.04 -5.84 0.22
CA CYS A 57 1.74 -5.32 -1.10
C CYS A 57 2.23 -6.28 -2.20
N VAL A 58 1.65 -6.18 -3.40
CA VAL A 58 2.09 -6.94 -4.58
C VAL A 58 3.58 -6.78 -4.87
N ALA A 59 4.14 -5.58 -4.67
CA ALA A 59 5.57 -5.35 -4.88
C ALA A 59 6.45 -6.17 -3.93
N CYS A 60 6.07 -6.25 -2.64
CA CYS A 60 6.76 -7.08 -1.66
C CYS A 60 6.53 -8.57 -1.89
N ALA A 61 5.32 -8.98 -2.26
CA ALA A 61 5.02 -10.36 -2.63
C ALA A 61 5.89 -10.82 -3.83
N ARG A 62 6.03 -9.99 -4.87
CA ARG A 62 6.96 -10.27 -5.99
C ARG A 62 8.41 -10.44 -5.55
N ARG A 63 8.86 -9.71 -4.52
CA ARG A 63 10.21 -9.91 -3.95
C ARG A 63 10.34 -11.26 -3.26
N VAL A 64 9.28 -11.79 -2.64
CA VAL A 64 9.26 -13.15 -2.07
C VAL A 64 9.52 -14.19 -3.16
N PHE A 65 8.85 -14.08 -4.32
CA PHE A 65 9.02 -15.03 -5.43
C PHE A 65 10.41 -14.99 -6.08
N LYS A 66 11.14 -13.88 -5.94
CA LYS A 66 12.53 -13.74 -6.40
C LYS A 66 13.54 -14.36 -5.44
N LYS A 67 13.16 -14.62 -4.18
CA LYS A 67 14.05 -15.25 -3.19
C LYS A 67 14.11 -16.76 -3.41
N ARG A 68 15.28 -17.35 -3.13
CA ARG A 68 15.44 -18.80 -3.12
C ARG A 68 14.48 -19.42 -2.09
N GLY A 69 13.85 -20.53 -2.44
CA GLY A 69 12.89 -21.25 -1.59
C GLY A 69 11.47 -20.68 -1.59
N ARG A 70 11.26 -19.42 -2.00
CA ARG A 70 9.93 -18.77 -2.09
C ARG A 70 9.10 -19.00 -0.82
N LEU A 71 9.64 -18.59 0.33
CA LEU A 71 9.02 -18.83 1.63
C LEU A 71 8.16 -17.65 2.07
N CYS A 72 6.97 -17.94 2.59
CA CYS A 72 6.09 -16.96 3.20
C CYS A 72 6.82 -16.23 4.36
N PRO A 73 6.85 -14.89 4.39
CA PRO A 73 7.49 -14.16 5.48
C PRO A 73 6.83 -14.33 6.86
N MET A 74 5.56 -14.76 6.89
CA MET A 74 4.80 -14.97 8.14
C MET A 74 5.03 -16.37 8.74
N CYS A 75 4.85 -17.42 7.95
CA CYS A 75 4.87 -18.80 8.43
C CYS A 75 5.99 -19.66 7.85
N ARG A 76 6.81 -19.12 6.94
CA ARG A 76 7.91 -19.82 6.24
C ARG A 76 7.49 -21.02 5.40
N GLN A 77 6.20 -21.24 5.17
CA GLN A 77 5.75 -22.25 4.21
C GLN A 77 6.19 -21.89 2.79
N PRO A 78 6.57 -22.87 1.96
CA PRO A 78 6.83 -22.63 0.54
C PRO A 78 5.55 -22.20 -0.15
N VAL A 79 5.65 -21.13 -0.94
CA VAL A 79 4.54 -20.58 -1.71
C VAL A 79 4.90 -20.53 -3.19
N SER A 80 3.91 -20.77 -4.05
CA SER A 80 4.09 -20.84 -5.50
C SER A 80 3.28 -19.79 -6.25
N GLN A 81 2.24 -19.25 -5.61
CA GLN A 81 1.32 -18.31 -6.21
C GLN A 81 0.91 -17.20 -5.25
N MET A 82 0.43 -16.08 -5.80
CA MET A 82 -0.20 -15.01 -5.05
C MET A 82 -1.43 -14.50 -5.78
N VAL A 83 -2.40 -13.98 -5.03
CA VAL A 83 -3.54 -13.25 -5.56
C VAL A 83 -3.43 -11.79 -5.14
N GLN A 84 -3.69 -10.89 -6.09
CA GLN A 84 -3.89 -9.47 -5.80
C GLN A 84 -5.35 -9.24 -5.44
N LEU A 85 -5.60 -8.61 -4.30
CA LEU A 85 -6.92 -8.20 -3.87
C LEU A 85 -7.30 -6.91 -4.59
N GLN A 86 -8.49 -6.88 -5.18
CA GLN A 86 -9.08 -5.63 -5.62
C GLN A 86 -9.74 -4.98 -4.41
N LEU A 87 -8.99 -4.09 -3.75
CA LEU A 87 -9.52 -3.26 -2.68
C LEU A 87 -10.38 -2.17 -3.34
N GLY A 88 -11.70 -2.34 -3.30
CA GLY A 88 -12.64 -1.29 -3.69
C GLY A 88 -12.92 -0.36 -2.51
N ASP A 89 -13.26 0.89 -2.80
CA ASP A 89 -13.72 1.89 -1.81
C ASP A 89 -15.11 1.49 -1.30
N GLY A 90 -15.18 0.41 -0.51
CA GLY A 90 -16.41 -0.01 0.13
C GLY A 90 -16.81 1.02 1.17
N HIS A 91 -17.68 1.97 0.81
CA HIS A 91 -18.47 2.73 1.78
C HIS A 91 -19.49 1.79 2.43
N GLY A 92 -19.01 0.87 3.28
CA GLY A 92 -19.82 0.13 4.23
C GLY A 92 -20.08 1.03 5.43
N SER A 93 -21.30 1.54 5.54
CA SER A 93 -21.76 2.25 6.72
C SER A 93 -21.58 1.37 7.96
N GLU A 94 -20.71 1.84 8.86
CA GLU A 94 -20.72 1.68 10.31
C GLU A 94 -21.44 0.43 10.85
N LEU A 95 -20.66 -0.64 11.03
CA LEU A 95 -20.64 -1.44 12.25
C LEU A 95 -19.35 -2.25 12.20
N GLU A 96 -18.29 -1.60 12.69
CA GLU A 96 -16.98 -2.11 13.08
C GLU A 96 -16.67 -3.54 12.60
N MET A 97 -15.90 -3.66 11.52
CA MET A 97 -15.32 -4.93 11.07
C MET A 97 -14.05 -5.20 11.88
N PRO A 98 -14.04 -6.10 12.89
CA PRO A 98 -12.81 -6.39 13.62
C PRO A 98 -11.81 -7.12 12.72
N ARG A 99 -10.53 -6.86 12.95
CA ARG A 99 -9.38 -7.47 12.27
C ARG A 99 -9.60 -8.99 12.09
N GLY A 100 -9.55 -9.48 10.85
CA GLY A 100 -9.85 -10.87 10.51
C GLY A 100 -11.17 -11.07 9.74
N SER A 101 -11.61 -10.05 9.01
CA SER A 101 -12.78 -10.12 8.12
C SER A 101 -12.70 -11.34 7.19
N ILE A 102 -13.56 -12.32 7.46
CA ILE A 102 -13.80 -13.47 6.60
C ILE A 102 -14.35 -12.93 5.28
N VAL A 103 -13.65 -13.16 4.17
CA VAL A 103 -14.20 -12.90 2.84
C VAL A 103 -15.36 -13.88 2.65
N PRO A 104 -16.62 -13.43 2.53
CA PRO A 104 -17.73 -14.35 2.29
C PRO A 104 -17.55 -15.00 0.92
N VAL A 105 -17.22 -16.30 0.90
CA VAL A 105 -17.24 -17.10 -0.33
C VAL A 105 -18.70 -17.27 -0.73
N ARG A 106 -19.04 -17.00 -2.00
CA ARG A 106 -20.42 -17.19 -2.47
C ARG A 106 -20.75 -18.68 -2.36
N PRO A 107 -21.94 -19.06 -1.84
CA PRO A 107 -22.30 -20.47 -1.69
C PRO A 107 -22.22 -21.30 -2.98
N ALA A 108 -22.35 -20.65 -4.14
CA ALA A 108 -22.22 -21.26 -5.46
C ALA A 108 -20.79 -21.72 -5.82
N GLU A 109 -19.78 -21.35 -5.03
CA GLU A 109 -18.36 -21.65 -5.27
C GLU A 109 -17.79 -22.65 -4.24
N LEU A 110 -18.62 -23.14 -3.31
CA LEU A 110 -18.21 -24.13 -2.32
C LEU A 110 -18.40 -25.55 -2.87
N PRO A 111 -17.39 -26.43 -2.76
CA PRO A 111 -17.55 -27.83 -3.13
C PRO A 111 -18.53 -28.52 -2.17
N GLU A 112 -19.39 -29.41 -2.69
CA GLU A 112 -20.51 -30.03 -1.96
C GLU A 112 -20.10 -30.78 -0.67
N ASN A 113 -18.82 -31.15 -0.55
CA ASN A 113 -18.26 -31.84 0.62
C ASN A 113 -18.02 -30.94 1.85
N TRP A 114 -18.28 -29.63 1.77
CA TRP A 114 -18.10 -28.69 2.88
C TRP A 114 -19.41 -28.22 3.52
N LEU A 115 -20.57 -28.61 2.96
CA LEU A 115 -21.89 -28.21 3.43
C LEU A 115 -22.56 -29.24 4.36
N ASN A 116 -21.94 -30.42 4.55
CA ASN A 116 -22.50 -31.53 5.34
C ASN A 116 -21.54 -31.95 6.46
N GLY A 117 -21.24 -31.02 7.38
CA GLY A 117 -20.53 -31.29 8.64
C GLY A 117 -21.48 -31.25 9.82
#